data_AF-A0A519QGH5-F1
#
_entry.id   AF-A0A519QGH5-F1
#
_cell.length_a   1.000
_cell.length_b   1.000
_cell.length_c   1.000
_cell.angle_alpha   90.00
_cell.angle_beta   90.00
_cell.angle_gamma   90.00
#
_symmetry.space_group_name_H-M   'P 1'
#
loop_
_entity.id
_entity.type
_entity.pdbx_description
1 polymer ?
#
loop_
_entity_poly.entity_id
_entity_poly.type
_entity_poly.pdbx_seq_one_letter_code
_entity_poly.pdbx_strand_id
1 'polypeptide(L)'
;ASTVRLTVAPRFPLARALGQGRLAMADPDAVPAGKYGKQALTRLGVWPSVQDRVARAENVRAALALVGRGEAPLGIVYTTDALADRSVKVVGRFPANSHALIAYPVATLAKSTNPEGEAFRRYLLSGEGKAVFRRFGFGSR
;
A
#
# COMPACT_ATOMS: atom_id res chain seq x y z
N ALA A 1 -22.50 0.47 2.76
CA ALA A 1 -21.15 0.95 3.14
C ALA A 1 -20.56 0.05 4.22
N SER A 2 -19.26 -0.27 4.18
CA SER A 2 -18.63 -1.17 5.17
C SER A 2 -18.66 -0.59 6.60
N THR A 3 -19.13 -1.41 7.55
CA THR A 3 -19.19 -1.12 8.98
C THR A 3 -17.93 -1.53 9.74
N VAL A 4 -17.00 -2.24 9.08
CA VAL A 4 -15.77 -2.73 9.70
C VAL A 4 -14.89 -1.55 10.14
N ARG A 5 -14.42 -1.60 11.39
CA ARG A 5 -13.33 -0.77 11.91
C ARG A 5 -12.33 -1.68 12.59
N LEU A 6 -11.05 -1.50 12.29
CA LEU A 6 -9.96 -2.27 12.87
C LEU A 6 -8.99 -1.32 13.56
N THR A 7 -8.90 -1.46 14.89
CA THR A 7 -7.80 -0.88 15.66
C THR A 7 -6.56 -1.70 15.37
N VAL A 8 -5.67 -1.17 14.54
CA VAL A 8 -4.42 -1.83 14.16
C VAL A 8 -3.41 -1.67 15.30
N ALA A 9 -3.24 -2.75 16.06
CA ALA A 9 -2.37 -2.85 17.23
C ALA A 9 -1.74 -4.25 17.26
N PRO A 10 -0.74 -4.53 18.13
CA PRO A 10 -0.19 -5.87 18.25
C PRO A 10 -1.30 -6.92 18.47
N ARG A 11 -1.23 -8.02 17.70
CA ARG A 11 -2.17 -9.15 17.71
C ARG A 11 -3.63 -8.80 17.41
N PHE A 12 -3.89 -7.71 16.69
CA PHE A 12 -5.25 -7.33 16.30
C PHE A 12 -5.96 -8.45 15.50
N PRO A 13 -7.29 -8.59 15.61
CA PRO A 13 -8.03 -9.78 15.18
C PRO A 13 -8.31 -9.80 13.67
N LEU A 14 -7.29 -9.68 12.82
CA LEU A 14 -7.44 -9.61 11.36
C LEU A 14 -8.07 -10.87 10.77
N ALA A 15 -7.64 -12.07 11.19
CA ALA A 15 -8.20 -13.33 10.70
C ALA A 15 -9.72 -13.45 10.99
N ARG A 16 -10.15 -12.96 12.16
CA ARG A 16 -11.58 -12.88 12.51
C ARG A 16 -12.32 -11.90 11.61
N ALA A 17 -11.73 -10.74 11.35
CA ALA A 17 -12.32 -9.72 10.48
C ALA A 17 -12.43 -10.17 9.01
N LEU A 18 -11.54 -11.06 8.56
CA LEU A 18 -11.62 -11.68 7.24
C LEU A 18 -12.74 -12.71 7.11
N GLY A 19 -13.29 -13.23 8.21
CA GLY A 19 -14.30 -14.29 8.18
C GLY A 19 -13.77 -15.54 7.46
N GLN A 20 -14.38 -15.92 6.33
CA GLN A 20 -13.91 -16.97 5.41
C GLN A 20 -13.20 -16.43 4.16
N GLY A 21 -13.12 -15.11 4.00
CA GLY A 21 -12.53 -14.48 2.80
C GLY A 21 -11.01 -14.46 2.79
N ARG A 22 -10.43 -13.99 1.68
CA ARG A 22 -8.98 -13.81 1.53
C ARG A 22 -8.58 -12.35 1.78
N LEU A 23 -7.36 -12.13 2.27
CA LEU A 23 -6.76 -10.81 2.39
C LEU A 23 -6.11 -10.43 1.06
N ALA A 24 -6.62 -9.41 0.38
CA ALA A 24 -6.01 -8.92 -0.85
C ALA A 24 -4.69 -8.18 -0.54
N MET A 25 -3.60 -8.65 -1.12
CA MET A 25 -2.29 -8.00 -1.01
C MET A 25 -1.56 -8.10 -2.34
N ALA A 26 -0.79 -7.06 -2.68
CA ALA A 26 0.25 -7.26 -3.67
C ALA A 26 1.21 -8.38 -3.19
N ASP A 27 1.86 -9.08 -4.13
CA ASP A 27 2.70 -10.24 -3.78
C ASP A 27 3.67 -9.91 -2.61
N PRO A 28 3.54 -10.61 -1.46
CA PRO A 28 4.32 -10.33 -0.25
C PRO A 28 5.83 -10.54 -0.37
N ASP A 29 6.28 -11.31 -1.36
CA ASP A 29 7.69 -11.66 -1.55
C ASP A 29 8.35 -10.86 -2.68
N ALA A 30 7.56 -10.32 -3.63
CA ALA A 30 8.08 -9.59 -4.78
C ALA A 30 7.77 -8.08 -4.75
N VAL A 31 6.52 -7.69 -4.47
CA VAL A 31 6.03 -6.33 -4.70
C VAL A 31 6.22 -5.45 -3.45
N PRO A 32 6.69 -4.19 -3.56
CA PRO A 32 6.93 -3.32 -2.40
C PRO A 32 5.74 -3.22 -1.43
N ALA A 33 4.51 -2.99 -1.94
CA ALA A 33 3.33 -2.90 -1.08
C ALA A 33 3.06 -4.20 -0.30
N GLY A 34 3.28 -5.35 -0.95
CA GLY A 34 3.18 -6.66 -0.31
C GLY A 34 4.23 -6.86 0.77
N LYS A 35 5.49 -6.51 0.48
CA LYS A 35 6.61 -6.57 1.44
C LYS A 35 6.34 -5.71 2.67
N TYR A 36 5.89 -4.46 2.50
CA TYR A 36 5.52 -3.59 3.61
C TYR A 36 4.35 -4.16 4.42
N GLY A 37 3.32 -4.69 3.76
CA GLY A 37 2.20 -5.36 4.42
C GLY A 37 2.64 -6.56 5.26
N LYS A 38 3.49 -7.44 4.70
CA LYS A 38 4.05 -8.60 5.40
C LYS A 38 4.92 -8.17 6.59
N GLN A 39 5.78 -7.16 6.43
CA GLN A 39 6.58 -6.60 7.52
C GLN A 39 5.67 -6.10 8.65
N ALA A 40 4.66 -5.30 8.33
CA ALA A 40 3.71 -4.75 9.30
C ALA A 40 2.96 -5.85 10.05
N LEU A 41 2.39 -6.83 9.33
CA LEU A 41 1.69 -7.95 9.94
C LEU A 41 2.61 -8.84 10.77
N THR A 42 3.86 -9.03 10.35
CA THR A 42 4.86 -9.81 11.10
C THR A 42 5.23 -9.09 12.38
N ARG A 43 5.53 -7.79 12.31
CA ARG A 43 5.89 -6.96 13.45
C ARG A 43 4.75 -6.88 14.49
N LEU A 44 3.51 -6.90 14.02
CA LEU A 44 2.32 -6.91 14.87
C LEU A 44 1.93 -8.33 15.33
N GLY A 45 2.63 -9.39 14.93
CA GLY A 45 2.34 -10.76 15.34
C GLY A 45 1.07 -11.36 14.74
N VAL A 46 0.62 -10.85 13.57
CA VAL A 46 -0.63 -11.24 12.91
C VAL A 46 -0.38 -12.09 11.65
N TRP A 47 0.79 -11.95 11.01
CA TRP A 47 1.11 -12.64 9.75
C TRP A 47 0.82 -14.15 9.77
N PRO A 48 1.21 -14.93 10.79
CA PRO A 48 0.94 -16.37 10.82
C PRO A 48 -0.56 -16.73 10.73
N SER A 49 -1.46 -15.84 11.18
CA SER A 49 -2.90 -16.08 11.17
C SER A 49 -3.57 -15.88 9.80
N VAL A 50 -2.88 -15.24 8.85
CA VAL A 50 -3.46 -14.85 7.55
C VAL A 50 -2.62 -15.25 6.35
N GLN A 51 -1.38 -15.71 6.52
CA GLN A 51 -0.44 -15.98 5.43
C GLN A 51 -0.97 -16.94 4.36
N ASP A 52 -1.70 -17.99 4.77
CA ASP A 52 -2.29 -18.99 3.85
C ASP A 52 -3.61 -18.51 3.20
N ARG A 53 -4.09 -17.33 3.63
CA ARG A 53 -5.34 -16.71 3.18
C ARG A 53 -5.09 -15.42 2.39
N VAL A 54 -3.87 -15.20 1.91
CA VAL A 54 -3.56 -14.04 1.07
C VAL A 54 -4.01 -14.30 -0.37
N ALA A 55 -4.79 -13.38 -0.94
CA ALA A 55 -4.99 -13.29 -2.38
C ALA A 55 -3.85 -12.43 -2.94
N ARG A 56 -2.82 -13.09 -3.48
CA ARG A 56 -1.63 -12.45 -4.03
C ARG A 56 -1.95 -11.83 -5.40
N ALA A 57 -1.72 -10.53 -5.53
CA ALA A 57 -1.91 -9.79 -6.76
C ALA A 57 -0.58 -9.30 -7.35
N GLU A 58 -0.50 -9.10 -8.67
CA GLU A 58 0.75 -8.70 -9.33
C GLU A 58 1.20 -7.27 -9.00
N ASN A 59 0.30 -6.43 -8.50
CA ASN A 59 0.61 -5.08 -8.00
C ASN A 59 -0.45 -4.59 -6.99
N VAL A 60 -0.20 -3.43 -6.37
CA VAL A 60 -1.09 -2.88 -5.33
C VAL A 60 -2.46 -2.45 -5.86
N ARG A 61 -2.57 -2.05 -7.14
CA ARG A 61 -3.85 -1.67 -7.75
C ARG A 61 -4.71 -2.89 -8.08
N ALA A 62 -4.08 -4.01 -8.48
CA ALA A 62 -4.78 -5.28 -8.64
C ALA A 62 -5.33 -5.77 -7.29
N ALA A 63 -4.56 -5.66 -6.20
CA ALA A 63 -5.05 -5.94 -4.84
C ALA A 63 -6.21 -5.02 -4.43
N LEU A 64 -6.12 -3.72 -4.73
CA LEU A 64 -7.21 -2.76 -4.50
C LEU A 64 -8.49 -3.15 -5.23
N ALA A 65 -8.38 -3.54 -6.51
CA ALA A 65 -9.53 -3.92 -7.33
C ALA A 65 -10.28 -5.15 -6.79
N LEU A 66 -9.59 -6.11 -6.17
CA LEU A 66 -10.25 -7.23 -5.49
C LEU A 66 -11.16 -6.75 -4.34
N VAL A 67 -10.71 -5.74 -3.59
CA VAL A 67 -11.52 -5.15 -2.51
C VAL A 67 -12.66 -4.30 -3.07
N GLY A 68 -12.39 -3.47 -4.06
CA GLY A 68 -13.38 -2.59 -4.69
C GLY A 68 -14.52 -3.37 -5.36
N ARG A 69 -14.24 -4.56 -5.91
CA ARG A 69 -15.23 -5.48 -6.48
C ARG A 69 -15.92 -6.37 -5.44
N GLY A 70 -15.51 -6.32 -4.17
CA GLY A 70 -16.04 -7.17 -3.12
C GLY A 70 -15.58 -8.64 -3.18
N GLU A 71 -14.61 -8.96 -4.03
CA GLU A 71 -14.02 -10.31 -4.15
C GLU A 71 -13.12 -10.65 -2.94
N ALA A 72 -12.59 -9.64 -2.27
CA ALA A 72 -11.88 -9.76 -1.01
C ALA A 72 -12.46 -8.80 0.05
N PRO A 73 -12.80 -9.26 1.27
CA PRO A 73 -13.41 -8.42 2.29
C PRO A 73 -12.47 -7.32 2.83
N LEU A 74 -11.15 -7.55 2.78
CA LEU A 74 -10.13 -6.60 3.23
C LEU A 74 -8.91 -6.69 2.31
N GLY A 75 -8.16 -5.60 2.22
CA GLY A 75 -6.86 -5.58 1.56
C GLY A 75 -5.88 -4.61 2.19
N ILE A 76 -4.60 -4.76 1.83
CA ILE A 76 -3.50 -3.89 2.27
C ILE A 76 -2.97 -3.14 1.06
N VAL A 77 -3.12 -1.82 1.09
CA VAL A 77 -2.73 -0.89 0.02
C VAL A 77 -2.09 0.38 0.60
N TYR A 78 -1.53 1.26 -0.23
CA TYR A 78 -1.10 2.57 0.24
C TYR A 78 -2.30 3.49 0.48
N THR A 79 -2.10 4.51 1.34
CA THR A 79 -3.15 5.52 1.58
C THR A 79 -3.52 6.26 0.30
N THR A 80 -2.54 6.53 -0.57
CA THR A 80 -2.76 7.17 -1.88
C THR A 80 -3.65 6.34 -2.79
N ASP A 81 -3.51 5.01 -2.78
CA ASP A 81 -4.36 4.10 -3.57
C ASP A 81 -5.81 4.11 -3.05
N ALA A 82 -5.99 4.02 -1.74
CA ALA A 82 -7.32 4.08 -1.12
C ALA A 82 -8.01 5.44 -1.31
N LEU A 83 -7.25 6.55 -1.39
CA LEU A 83 -7.80 7.88 -1.70
C LEU A 83 -8.23 8.01 -3.16
N ALA A 84 -7.62 7.24 -4.08
CA ALA A 84 -7.92 7.30 -5.50
C ALA A 84 -9.18 6.50 -5.89
N ASP A 85 -9.67 5.60 -5.04
CA ASP A 85 -10.79 4.72 -5.34
C ASP A 85 -11.94 4.88 -4.32
N ARG A 86 -13.08 5.39 -4.79
CA ARG A 86 -14.28 5.63 -3.97
C ARG A 86 -15.04 4.36 -3.59
N SER A 87 -14.73 3.22 -4.23
CA SER A 87 -15.37 1.93 -3.93
C SER A 87 -14.85 1.31 -2.63
N VAL A 88 -13.71 1.77 -2.11
CA VAL A 88 -13.10 1.27 -0.88
C VAL A 88 -13.17 2.28 0.26
N LYS A 89 -12.89 1.80 1.47
CA LYS A 89 -12.80 2.61 2.68
C LYS A 89 -11.62 2.16 3.52
N VAL A 90 -10.87 3.11 4.05
CA VAL A 90 -9.82 2.84 5.04
C VAL A 90 -10.46 2.42 6.37
N VAL A 91 -10.23 1.17 6.78
CA VAL A 91 -10.76 0.61 8.05
C VAL A 91 -9.73 0.58 9.18
N GLY A 92 -8.46 0.80 8.87
CA GLY A 92 -7.33 0.85 9.80
C GLY A 92 -6.07 1.35 9.11
N ARG A 93 -5.11 1.86 9.88
CA ARG A 93 -3.79 2.31 9.38
C ARG A 93 -2.70 1.60 10.14
N PHE A 94 -1.70 1.08 9.44
CA PHE A 94 -0.53 0.48 10.07
C PHE A 94 0.31 1.55 10.78
N PRO A 95 0.80 1.28 12.01
CA PRO A 95 1.75 2.16 12.68
C PRO A 95 3.01 2.37 11.84
N ALA A 96 3.56 3.59 11.81
CA ALA A 96 4.74 3.89 10.98
C ALA A 96 5.99 3.08 11.35
N ASN A 97 6.07 2.58 12.59
CA ASN A 97 7.16 1.71 13.08
C ASN A 97 6.89 0.21 12.87
N SER A 98 5.81 -0.17 12.18
CA SER A 98 5.47 -1.57 11.91
C SER A 98 6.14 -2.09 10.63
N HIS A 99 6.57 -1.21 9.73
CA HIS A 99 7.24 -1.55 8.48
C HIS A 99 8.35 -0.54 8.20
N ALA A 100 9.24 -0.85 7.24
CA ALA A 100 10.23 0.11 6.78
C ALA A 100 9.56 1.37 6.18
N LEU A 101 10.28 2.49 6.14
CA LEU A 101 9.78 3.72 5.53
C LEU A 101 9.40 3.46 4.06
N ILE A 102 8.19 3.86 3.69
CA ILE A 102 7.72 3.81 2.30
C ILE A 102 8.29 5.03 1.59
N ALA A 103 9.20 4.82 0.65
CA ALA A 103 9.87 5.86 -0.12
C ALA A 103 9.83 5.54 -1.62
N TYR A 104 9.70 6.58 -2.45
CA TYR A 104 9.66 6.49 -3.91
C TYR A 104 10.89 7.20 -4.47
N PRO A 105 12.04 6.50 -4.61
CA PRO A 105 13.24 7.11 -5.15
C PRO A 105 13.07 7.43 -6.64
N VAL A 106 13.62 8.56 -7.07
CA VAL A 106 13.73 8.94 -8.48
C VAL A 106 15.21 9.08 -8.85
N ALA A 107 15.61 8.41 -9.93
CA ALA A 107 16.99 8.39 -10.39
C ALA A 107 17.04 8.47 -11.92
N THR A 108 18.08 9.12 -12.43
CA THR A 108 18.40 9.12 -13.85
C THR A 108 19.05 7.78 -14.21
N LEU A 109 18.58 7.13 -15.28
CA LEU A 109 19.19 5.87 -15.74
C LEU A 109 20.59 6.13 -16.27
N ALA A 110 21.57 5.30 -15.88
CA ALA A 110 22.97 5.49 -16.22
C ALA A 110 23.26 5.54 -17.74
N LYS A 111 22.40 4.89 -18.55
CA LYS A 111 22.50 4.85 -20.02
C LYS A 111 21.53 5.82 -20.73
N SER A 112 20.87 6.70 -19.98
CA SER A 112 19.92 7.65 -20.58
C SER A 112 20.65 8.63 -21.48
N THR A 113 20.22 8.71 -22.74
CA THR A 113 20.68 9.72 -23.71
C THR A 113 19.66 10.84 -23.92
N ASN A 114 18.49 10.76 -23.26
CA ASN A 114 17.45 11.77 -23.40
C ASN A 114 17.88 13.08 -22.70
N PRO A 115 18.06 14.20 -23.43
CA PRO A 115 18.52 15.46 -22.84
C PRO A 115 17.51 16.09 -21.86
N GLU A 116 16.23 15.72 -21.95
CA GLU A 116 15.17 16.27 -21.09
C GLU A 116 15.06 15.57 -19.72
N GLY A 117 15.71 14.40 -19.56
CA GLY A 117 15.54 13.56 -18.37
C GLY A 117 15.89 14.25 -17.06
N GLU A 118 17.00 15.00 -17.03
CA GLU A 118 17.42 15.71 -15.81
C GLU A 118 16.53 16.93 -15.53
N ALA A 119 16.05 17.63 -16.57
CA ALA A 119 15.11 18.73 -16.39
C ALA A 119 13.80 18.23 -15.76
N PHE A 120 13.27 17.10 -16.25
CA PHE A 120 12.09 16.46 -15.69
C PHE A 120 12.32 15.99 -14.24
N ARG A 121 13.46 15.33 -13.96
CA ARG A 121 13.83 14.93 -12.60
C ARG A 121 13.88 16.13 -11.65
N ARG A 122 14.49 17.24 -12.06
CA ARG A 122 14.52 18.49 -11.26
C ARG A 122 13.12 19.06 -11.04
N TYR A 123 12.25 19.02 -12.05
CA TYR A 123 10.86 19.43 -11.89
C TYR A 123 10.11 18.58 -10.87
N LEU A 124 10.24 17.24 -10.91
CA LEU A 124 9.62 16.35 -9.91
C LEU A 124 10.08 16.66 -8.48
N LEU A 125 11.33 17.09 -8.30
CA LEU A 125 11.92 17.45 -7.01
C LEU A 125 11.67 18.91 -6.59
N SER A 126 11.13 19.75 -7.49
CA SER A 126 10.84 21.16 -7.24
C SER A 126 9.64 21.33 -6.30
N GLY A 127 9.41 22.57 -5.85
CA GLY A 127 8.21 22.91 -5.05
C GLY A 127 6.90 22.60 -5.79
N GLU A 128 6.87 22.85 -7.10
CA GLU A 128 5.71 22.59 -7.97
C GLU A 128 5.46 21.10 -8.15
N GLY A 129 6.50 20.32 -8.49
CA GLY A 129 6.39 18.87 -8.61
C GLY A 129 5.93 18.22 -7.31
N LYS A 130 6.53 18.62 -6.18
CA LYS A 130 6.10 18.17 -4.84
C LYS A 130 4.65 18.56 -4.52
N ALA A 131 4.14 19.70 -5.01
CA ALA A 131 2.75 20.10 -4.82
C ALA A 131 1.77 19.14 -5.51
N VAL A 132 2.12 18.66 -6.71
CA VAL A 132 1.34 17.63 -7.42
C VAL A 132 1.27 16.35 -6.58
N PHE A 133 2.39 15.86 -6.07
CA PHE A 133 2.41 14.66 -5.21
C PHE A 133 1.58 14.82 -3.94
N ARG A 134 1.69 15.97 -3.24
CA ARG A 134 0.88 16.25 -2.04
C ARG A 134 -0.62 16.23 -2.34
N ARG A 135 -1.05 16.76 -3.48
CA ARG A 135 -2.47 16.76 -3.90
C ARG A 135 -3.04 15.34 -4.01
N PHE A 136 -2.21 14.35 -4.36
CA PHE A 136 -2.59 12.95 -4.44
C PHE A 136 -2.31 12.16 -3.14
N GLY A 137 -1.95 12.84 -2.05
CA GLY A 137 -1.78 12.23 -0.72
C GLY A 137 -0.39 11.64 -0.45
N PHE A 138 0.60 11.89 -1.32
CA PHE A 138 1.99 11.54 -1.03
C PHE A 138 2.56 12.48 0.04
N GLY A 139 3.31 11.92 0.99
CA GLY A 139 3.94 12.70 2.05
C GLY A 139 5.05 13.62 1.54
N SER A 140 5.22 14.76 2.20
CA SER A 140 6.36 15.66 2.01
C SER A 140 7.41 15.40 3.09
N ARG A 141 8.40 14.59 2.76
CA ARG A 141 9.74 14.76 3.34
C ARG A 141 10.64 15.31 2.24
#